data_AF-A0A3Q4I5N9-F1
#
_entry.id   AF-A0A3Q4I5N9-F1
#
_cell.length_a   1.000
_cell.length_b   1.000
_cell.length_c   1.000
_cell.angle_alpha   90.00
_cell.angle_beta   90.00
_cell.angle_gamma   90.00
#
_symmetry.space_group_name_H-M   'P 1'
#
loop_
_entity.id
_entity.type
_entity.pdbx_description
1 polymer ?
#
loop_
_entity_poly.entity_id
_entity_poly.type
_entity_poly.pdbx_seq_one_letter_code
_entity_poly.pdbx_strand_id
1 'polypeptide(L)'
;DYKWGCVHAHVRTRTRTRTRTRTRTRTRTRTDDYVEALSRLHLTVTRAYKVNPDISFEVFIHKVDGLSDDHKIEKQRDIHKRTNTDLTDAGLEQIHLSLYLTSIYDHSIFEAFSKVVQKLIPQLPTLENLLNIFISNSGIEKAFLFDVGSKIYIATDSSPVDMQTYELCCDMIDVVIDISCIYGMPNTEAGLPHDKDSMAIIHLNNTTVIYLKEVTKFLAMVCFLRKESFARKGLIDYNFHCFKKAIQEVFDVRVKVQQSRKLLNQRRWSKLTLTSGVCSSTH
;
A
#
# COMPACT_ATOMS: atom_id res chain seq x y z
N ASP A 1 3.19 18.11 -8.62
CA ASP A 1 4.37 17.47 -9.23
C ASP A 1 4.85 16.22 -8.49
N TYR A 2 4.01 15.19 -8.44
CA TYR A 2 4.43 13.85 -8.03
C TYR A 2 4.73 13.06 -9.30
N LYS A 3 6.01 12.95 -9.67
CA LYS A 3 6.44 11.97 -10.67
C LYS A 3 6.32 10.57 -10.06
N TRP A 4 5.16 9.96 -10.29
CA TRP A 4 4.93 8.55 -10.01
C TRP A 4 5.74 7.71 -11.01
N GLY A 5 6.88 7.19 -10.54
CA GLY A 5 7.60 6.13 -11.25
C GLY A 5 6.97 4.79 -10.94
N CYS A 6 5.80 4.50 -11.52
CA CYS A 6 5.22 3.17 -11.51
C CYS A 6 5.79 2.41 -12.72
N VAL A 7 6.65 1.40 -12.49
CA VAL A 7 7.06 0.49 -13.56
C VAL A 7 5.91 -0.50 -13.79
N HIS A 8 4.91 -0.03 -14.54
CA HIS A 8 3.88 -0.88 -15.13
C HIS A 8 4.51 -1.66 -16.29
N ALA A 9 4.71 -2.96 -16.13
CA ALA A 9 4.91 -3.86 -17.25
C ALA A 9 3.55 -4.12 -17.92
N HIS A 10 3.03 -3.14 -18.67
CA HIS A 10 1.85 -3.30 -19.51
C HIS A 10 2.28 -3.57 -20.95
N VAL A 11 2.18 -4.83 -21.38
CA VAL A 11 2.33 -5.20 -22.79
C VAL A 11 1.05 -4.78 -23.52
N ARG A 12 1.11 -3.65 -24.24
CA ARG A 12 0.13 -3.30 -25.28
C ARG A 12 0.88 -2.90 -26.55
N THR A 13 1.09 -3.86 -27.44
CA THR A 13 1.52 -3.60 -28.81
C THR A 13 0.28 -3.29 -29.66
N ARG A 14 0.21 -2.08 -30.21
CA ARG A 14 -0.68 -1.77 -31.33
C ARG A 14 0.16 -1.20 -32.47
N THR A 15 0.50 -2.06 -33.42
CA THR A 15 0.91 -1.65 -34.77
C THR A 15 0.18 -2.52 -35.76
N ARG A 16 -0.73 -1.89 -36.50
CA ARG A 16 -1.47 -2.48 -37.61
C ARG A 16 -0.77 -2.00 -38.88
N THR A 17 -0.01 -2.87 -39.56
CA THR A 17 0.06 -2.97 -41.03
C THR A 17 0.94 -4.16 -41.44
N ARG A 18 0.28 -5.15 -42.08
CA ARG A 18 0.75 -6.04 -43.16
C ARG A 18 2.21 -6.54 -43.12
N THR A 19 2.36 -7.83 -42.86
CA THR A 19 2.78 -8.81 -43.88
C THR A 19 2.34 -10.21 -43.47
N ARG A 20 1.91 -10.96 -44.47
CA ARG A 20 1.17 -12.21 -44.38
C ARG A 20 2.16 -13.37 -44.52
N THR A 21 2.43 -14.12 -43.46
CA THR A 21 3.01 -15.46 -43.55
C THR A 21 2.44 -16.35 -42.44
N ARG A 22 1.52 -17.22 -42.86
CA ARG A 22 1.09 -18.43 -42.17
C ARG A 22 2.33 -19.19 -41.67
N THR A 23 2.32 -19.66 -40.41
CA THR A 23 2.37 -21.08 -40.03
C THR A 23 2.76 -21.24 -38.55
N ARG A 24 2.26 -22.33 -37.96
CA ARG A 24 2.52 -22.88 -36.61
C ARG A 24 1.76 -22.23 -35.47
N THR A 25 0.52 -22.70 -35.33
CA THR A 25 -0.06 -23.10 -34.05
C THR A 25 0.98 -23.87 -33.22
N ARG A 26 1.69 -23.15 -32.34
CA ARG A 26 2.50 -23.74 -31.29
C ARG A 26 1.69 -23.57 -30.01
N THR A 27 1.15 -24.67 -29.53
CA THR A 27 0.66 -24.83 -28.16
C THR A 27 1.79 -24.44 -27.21
N ARG A 28 1.86 -23.16 -26.85
CA ARG A 28 2.73 -22.68 -25.77
C ARG A 28 2.19 -23.27 -24.47
N THR A 29 2.90 -24.25 -23.94
CA THR A 29 2.68 -24.73 -22.58
C THR A 29 2.91 -23.55 -21.64
N ARG A 30 1.89 -23.22 -20.84
CA ARG A 30 1.85 -22.10 -19.86
C ARG A 30 3.03 -22.12 -18.86
N THR A 31 3.79 -23.22 -18.83
CA THR A 31 4.98 -23.44 -18.02
C THR A 31 6.26 -22.76 -18.52
N ASP A 32 6.41 -22.52 -19.84
CA ASP A 32 7.61 -21.85 -20.37
C ASP A 32 7.60 -20.34 -20.11
N ASP A 33 6.41 -19.73 -20.06
CA ASP A 33 6.28 -18.27 -19.98
C ASP A 33 6.73 -17.71 -18.61
N TYR A 34 6.59 -18.46 -17.51
CA TYR A 34 7.06 -17.99 -16.20
C TYR A 34 8.56 -18.18 -15.99
N VAL A 35 9.19 -19.15 -16.65
CA VAL A 35 10.65 -19.36 -16.59
C VAL A 35 11.38 -18.19 -17.24
N GLU A 36 10.90 -17.72 -18.39
CA GLU A 36 11.44 -16.52 -19.02
C GLU A 36 11.22 -15.27 -18.15
N ALA A 37 10.06 -15.16 -17.50
CA ALA A 37 9.77 -14.06 -16.58
C ALA A 37 10.72 -14.04 -15.37
N LEU A 38 11.05 -15.20 -14.80
CA LEU A 38 12.02 -15.33 -13.70
C LEU A 38 13.42 -14.89 -14.12
N SER A 39 13.87 -15.27 -15.33
CA SER A 39 15.17 -14.82 -15.85
C SER A 39 15.22 -13.29 -16.00
N ARG A 40 14.14 -12.67 -16.49
CA ARG A 40 14.03 -11.20 -16.60
C ARG A 40 13.95 -10.52 -15.23
N LEU A 41 13.27 -11.14 -14.27
CA LEU A 41 13.22 -10.68 -12.88
C LEU A 41 14.63 -10.62 -12.30
N HIS A 42 15.40 -11.71 -12.40
CA HIS A 42 16.77 -11.78 -11.93
C HIS A 42 17.66 -10.68 -12.55
N LEU A 43 17.60 -10.49 -13.86
CA LEU A 43 18.35 -9.42 -14.54
C LEU A 43 18.00 -8.03 -14.01
N THR A 44 16.72 -7.80 -13.72
CA THR A 44 16.22 -6.51 -13.22
C THR A 44 16.65 -6.27 -11.78
N VAL A 45 16.53 -7.28 -10.91
CA VAL A 45 16.94 -7.21 -9.50
C VAL A 45 18.44 -6.93 -9.40
N THR A 46 19.28 -7.68 -10.12
CA THR A 46 20.74 -7.50 -10.12
C THR A 46 21.15 -6.11 -10.60
N ARG A 47 20.45 -5.55 -11.60
CA ARG A 47 20.71 -4.18 -12.09
C ARG A 47 20.25 -3.12 -11.09
N ALA A 48 19.07 -3.29 -10.49
CA ALA A 48 18.53 -2.34 -9.53
C ALA A 48 19.37 -2.31 -8.24
N TYR A 49 19.80 -3.47 -7.75
CA TYR A 49 20.62 -3.59 -6.55
C TYR A 49 22.00 -2.92 -6.70
N LYS A 50 22.60 -2.99 -7.90
CA LYS A 50 23.86 -2.27 -8.20
C LYS A 50 23.73 -0.75 -8.09
N VAL A 51 22.54 -0.20 -8.32
CA VAL A 51 22.30 1.25 -8.27
C VAL A 51 21.92 1.70 -6.88
N ASN A 52 21.06 0.95 -6.18
CA ASN A 52 20.66 1.24 -4.82
C ASN A 52 20.42 -0.05 -4.03
N PRO A 53 21.25 -0.36 -3.01
CA PRO A 53 21.09 -1.54 -2.18
C PRO A 53 19.89 -1.46 -1.22
N ASP A 54 19.38 -0.26 -0.92
CA ASP A 54 18.28 -0.06 0.04
C ASP A 54 16.88 -0.28 -0.58
N ILE A 55 16.79 -0.86 -1.79
CA ILE A 55 15.50 -1.11 -2.45
C ILE A 55 14.85 -2.37 -1.90
N SER A 56 13.61 -2.25 -1.44
CA SER A 56 12.73 -3.39 -1.14
C SER A 56 12.18 -3.99 -2.44
N PHE A 57 12.38 -5.30 -2.62
CA PHE A 57 11.86 -6.03 -3.78
C PHE A 57 10.63 -6.85 -3.41
N GLU A 58 9.53 -6.57 -4.10
CA GLU A 58 8.22 -7.17 -3.87
C GLU A 58 7.75 -7.80 -5.19
N VAL A 59 7.41 -9.09 -5.16
CA VAL A 59 7.04 -9.86 -6.34
C VAL A 59 5.58 -10.27 -6.25
N PHE A 60 4.78 -9.81 -7.21
CA PHE A 60 3.38 -10.20 -7.33
C PHE A 60 3.23 -11.37 -8.30
N ILE A 61 2.84 -12.54 -7.77
CA ILE A 61 2.37 -13.66 -8.59
C ILE A 61 0.92 -13.34 -8.93
N HIS A 62 0.70 -12.91 -10.17
CA HIS A 62 -0.58 -12.37 -10.60
C HIS A 62 -1.44 -13.42 -11.35
N LYS A 63 -2.76 -13.23 -11.33
CA LYS A 63 -3.78 -14.09 -11.97
C LYS A 63 -3.84 -15.51 -11.39
N VAL A 64 -4.00 -15.58 -10.07
CA VAL A 64 -4.16 -16.84 -9.31
C VAL A 64 -5.63 -17.31 -9.23
N ASP A 65 -6.55 -16.59 -9.88
CA ASP A 65 -8.01 -16.75 -9.85
C ASP A 65 -8.52 -18.10 -10.36
N GLY A 66 -7.84 -18.71 -11.32
CA GLY A 66 -8.25 -19.99 -11.91
C GLY A 66 -7.52 -21.22 -11.38
N LEU A 67 -6.74 -21.09 -10.31
CA LEU A 67 -5.94 -22.18 -9.73
C LEU A 67 -6.58 -22.65 -8.42
N SER A 68 -6.56 -23.96 -8.16
CA SER A 68 -6.90 -24.48 -6.84
C SER A 68 -5.84 -24.11 -5.82
N ASP A 69 -6.21 -24.09 -4.54
CA ASP A 69 -5.31 -23.62 -3.48
C ASP A 69 -4.04 -24.46 -3.34
N ASP A 70 -4.14 -25.78 -3.55
CA ASP A 70 -2.98 -26.67 -3.60
C ASP A 70 -1.98 -26.25 -4.71
N HIS A 71 -2.49 -25.92 -5.89
CA HIS A 71 -1.66 -25.46 -7.00
C HIS A 71 -1.09 -24.06 -6.76
N LYS A 72 -1.80 -23.17 -6.04
CA LYS A 72 -1.29 -21.86 -5.65
C LYS A 72 -0.09 -22.02 -4.72
N ILE A 73 -0.20 -22.89 -3.71
CA ILE A 73 0.87 -23.16 -2.74
C ILE A 73 2.08 -23.79 -3.45
N GLU A 74 1.85 -24.77 -4.32
CA GLU A 74 2.93 -25.40 -5.08
C GLU A 74 3.66 -24.39 -5.98
N LYS A 75 2.92 -23.56 -6.73
CA LYS A 75 3.51 -22.54 -7.60
C LYS A 75 4.25 -21.46 -6.81
N GLN A 76 3.70 -21.02 -5.68
CA GLN A 76 4.38 -20.08 -4.80
C GLN A 76 5.70 -20.66 -4.29
N ARG A 77 5.69 -21.91 -3.83
CA ARG A 77 6.89 -22.60 -3.34
C ARG A 77 7.93 -22.81 -4.44
N ASP A 78 7.51 -23.22 -5.63
CA ASP A 78 8.39 -23.40 -6.79
C ASP A 78 9.07 -22.08 -7.19
N ILE A 79 8.28 -21.01 -7.34
CA ILE A 79 8.78 -19.67 -7.67
C ILE A 79 9.71 -19.14 -6.58
N HIS A 80 9.33 -19.30 -5.30
CA HIS A 80 10.15 -18.85 -4.17
C HIS A 80 11.50 -19.58 -4.15
N LYS A 81 11.48 -20.92 -4.29
CA LYS A 81 12.70 -21.73 -4.29
C LYS A 81 13.61 -21.33 -5.44
N ARG A 82 13.06 -21.25 -6.66
CA ARG A 82 13.82 -20.95 -7.87
C ARG A 82 14.43 -19.55 -7.84
N THR A 83 13.65 -18.55 -7.42
CA THR A 83 14.16 -17.18 -7.33
C THR A 83 15.24 -17.06 -6.26
N ASN A 84 15.11 -17.78 -5.14
CA ASN A 84 16.13 -17.78 -4.10
C ASN A 84 17.42 -18.47 -4.58
N THR A 85 17.32 -19.61 -5.28
CA THR A 85 18.50 -20.26 -5.90
C THR A 85 19.21 -19.32 -6.88
N ASP A 86 18.46 -18.66 -7.77
CA ASP A 86 19.04 -17.72 -8.75
C ASP A 86 19.71 -16.51 -8.06
N LEU A 87 19.22 -16.08 -6.89
CA LEU A 87 19.85 -15.01 -6.09
C LEU A 87 21.11 -15.49 -5.36
N THR A 88 21.09 -16.71 -4.80
CA THR A 88 22.26 -17.32 -4.16
C THR A 88 23.38 -17.54 -5.18
N ASP A 89 23.06 -17.97 -6.39
CA ASP A 89 24.04 -18.17 -7.47
C ASP A 89 24.74 -16.87 -7.88
N ALA A 90 24.07 -15.72 -7.72
CA ALA A 90 24.66 -14.40 -7.95
C ALA A 90 25.40 -13.82 -6.74
N GLY A 91 25.44 -14.53 -5.60
CA GLY A 91 26.08 -14.09 -4.36
C GLY A 91 25.34 -12.96 -3.64
N LEU A 92 24.04 -12.79 -3.89
CA LEU A 92 23.19 -11.72 -3.34
C LEU A 92 22.30 -12.24 -2.20
N GLU A 93 22.88 -12.86 -1.18
CA GLU A 93 22.14 -13.49 -0.07
C GLU A 93 21.41 -12.50 0.86
N GLN A 94 21.74 -11.20 0.78
CA GLN A 94 21.07 -10.15 1.56
C GLN A 94 19.73 -9.68 0.99
N ILE A 95 19.36 -10.12 -0.24
CA ILE A 95 18.11 -9.67 -0.87
C ILE A 95 16.96 -10.57 -0.42
N HIS A 96 16.08 -10.03 0.42
CA HIS A 96 14.82 -10.67 0.77
C HIS A 96 13.74 -10.28 -0.23
N LEU A 97 13.28 -11.26 -1.02
CA LEU A 97 12.11 -11.10 -1.89
C LEU A 97 10.84 -11.47 -1.13
N SER A 98 9.91 -10.54 -1.03
CA SER A 98 8.57 -10.83 -0.53
C SER A 98 7.65 -11.18 -1.70
N LEU A 99 7.01 -12.34 -1.62
CA LEU A 99 6.10 -12.83 -2.65
C LEU A 99 4.66 -12.73 -2.17
N TYR A 100 3.79 -12.19 -3.02
CA TYR A 100 2.35 -12.15 -2.78
C TYR A 100 1.58 -12.75 -3.94
N LEU A 101 0.57 -13.53 -3.60
CA LEU A 101 -0.42 -14.03 -4.54
C LEU A 101 -1.47 -12.94 -4.74
N THR A 102 -1.72 -12.53 -5.98
CA THR A 102 -2.66 -11.43 -6.27
C THR A 102 -3.61 -11.79 -7.40
N SER A 103 -4.86 -11.37 -7.23
CA SER A 103 -5.93 -11.44 -8.21
C SER A 103 -6.60 -10.08 -8.31
N ILE A 104 -7.07 -9.69 -9.49
CA ILE A 104 -7.89 -8.47 -9.65
C ILE A 104 -9.36 -8.69 -9.28
N TYR A 105 -9.78 -9.95 -9.16
CA TYR A 105 -11.16 -10.31 -8.80
C TYR A 105 -11.35 -10.42 -7.30
N ASP A 106 -10.25 -10.61 -6.56
CA ASP A 106 -10.25 -10.71 -5.10
C ASP A 106 -9.62 -9.45 -4.49
N HIS A 107 -9.88 -9.18 -3.21
CA HIS A 107 -9.26 -8.06 -2.49
C HIS A 107 -7.77 -8.28 -2.18
N SER A 108 -7.21 -9.45 -2.53
CA SER A 108 -5.81 -9.84 -2.29
C SER A 108 -4.81 -8.86 -2.90
N ILE A 109 -5.15 -8.24 -4.03
CA ILE A 109 -4.32 -7.21 -4.64
C ILE A 109 -4.17 -5.99 -3.73
N PHE A 110 -5.26 -5.53 -3.11
CA PHE A 110 -5.24 -4.37 -2.23
C PHE A 110 -4.53 -4.70 -0.91
N GLU A 111 -4.69 -5.91 -0.39
CA GLU A 111 -3.96 -6.39 0.79
C GLU A 111 -2.45 -6.41 0.54
N ALA A 112 -2.03 -6.99 -0.60
CA ALA A 112 -0.63 -7.06 -0.99
C ALA A 112 -0.04 -5.66 -1.17
N PHE A 113 -0.76 -4.74 -1.82
CA PHE A 113 -0.36 -3.35 -1.91
C PHE A 113 -0.25 -2.66 -0.55
N SER A 114 -1.14 -2.97 0.39
CA SER A 114 -1.10 -2.41 1.74
C SER A 114 0.18 -2.81 2.48
N LYS A 115 0.59 -4.09 2.38
CA LYS A 115 1.86 -4.56 2.96
C LYS A 115 3.07 -3.90 2.31
N VAL A 116 3.04 -3.67 0.99
CA VAL A 116 4.11 -2.96 0.28
C VAL A 116 4.18 -1.50 0.69
N VAL A 117 3.05 -0.81 0.80
CA VAL A 117 2.99 0.60 1.21
C VAL A 117 3.46 0.78 2.65
N GLN A 118 3.12 -0.15 3.54
CA GLN A 118 3.58 -0.14 4.94
C GLN A 118 5.11 -0.16 5.06
N LYS A 119 5.79 -1.01 4.28
CA LYS A 119 7.27 -1.06 4.24
C LYS A 119 7.91 0.25 3.78
N LEU A 120 7.20 1.04 2.98
CA LEU A 120 7.70 2.34 2.49
C LEU A 120 7.56 3.47 3.52
N ILE A 121 6.78 3.28 4.59
CA ILE A 121 6.50 4.31 5.59
C ILE A 121 7.43 4.13 6.79
N PRO A 122 8.46 4.98 6.98
CA PRO A 122 9.46 4.80 8.05
C PRO A 122 8.91 5.06 9.46
N GLN A 123 7.72 5.66 9.57
CA GLN A 123 7.06 5.99 10.84
C GLN A 123 5.87 5.08 11.16
N LEU A 124 5.78 3.92 10.47
CA LEU A 124 4.75 2.92 10.72
C LEU A 124 4.65 2.51 12.20
N PRO A 125 5.77 2.25 12.93
CA PRO A 125 5.68 1.83 14.33
C PRO A 125 5.02 2.88 15.24
N THR A 126 5.16 4.18 14.92
CA THR A 126 4.49 5.25 15.67
C THR A 126 2.98 5.21 15.43
N LEU A 127 2.54 4.98 14.19
CA LEU A 127 1.12 4.87 13.85
C LEU A 127 0.49 3.62 14.47
N GLU A 128 1.18 2.48 14.44
CA GLU A 128 0.74 1.24 15.09
C GLU A 128 0.59 1.45 16.60
N ASN A 129 1.56 2.08 17.25
CA ASN A 129 1.47 2.39 18.69
C ASN A 129 0.30 3.32 19.02
N LEU A 130 0.03 4.34 18.20
CA LEU A 130 -1.12 5.23 18.38
C LEU A 130 -2.44 4.48 18.23
N LEU A 131 -2.54 3.57 17.24
CA LEU A 131 -3.71 2.70 17.07
C LEU A 131 -3.89 1.77 18.27
N ASN A 132 -2.82 1.16 18.77
CA ASN A 132 -2.88 0.27 19.93
C ASN A 132 -3.36 1.00 21.20
N ILE A 133 -2.89 2.24 21.43
CA ILE A 133 -3.36 3.08 22.55
C ILE A 133 -4.85 3.40 22.40
N PHE A 134 -5.29 3.76 21.19
CA PHE A 134 -6.69 4.08 20.91
C PHE A 134 -7.62 2.88 21.13
N ILE A 135 -7.22 1.70 20.64
CA ILE A 135 -7.98 0.44 20.76
C ILE A 135 -8.09 0.01 22.22
N SER A 136 -6.97 0.00 22.96
CA SER A 136 -6.92 -0.41 24.37
C SER A 136 -7.79 0.47 25.26
N ASN A 137 -7.78 1.80 25.04
CA ASN A 137 -8.56 2.74 25.85
C ASN A 137 -10.06 2.76 25.48
N SER A 138 -10.42 2.38 24.25
CA SER A 138 -11.79 2.48 23.73
C SER A 138 -12.54 1.14 23.75
N GLY A 139 -11.86 0.03 24.01
CA GLY A 139 -12.45 -1.31 23.97
C GLY A 139 -12.92 -1.72 22.57
N ILE A 140 -12.14 -1.31 21.56
CA ILE A 140 -12.32 -1.68 20.16
C ILE A 140 -11.62 -3.03 19.95
N GLU A 141 -12.13 -3.88 19.07
CA GLU A 141 -11.50 -5.18 18.78
C GLU A 141 -10.44 -5.06 17.68
N LYS A 142 -10.73 -4.28 16.65
CA LYS A 142 -9.85 -4.09 15.48
C LYS A 142 -10.00 -2.68 14.92
N ALA A 143 -8.91 -2.06 14.48
CA ALA A 143 -8.97 -0.77 13.79
C ALA A 143 -8.00 -0.72 12.61
N PHE A 144 -8.46 -0.12 11.52
CA PHE A 144 -7.72 0.07 10.29
C PHE A 144 -7.72 1.54 9.91
N LEU A 145 -6.58 2.02 9.42
CA LEU A 145 -6.45 3.32 8.81
C LEU A 145 -6.39 3.16 7.29
N PHE A 146 -7.47 3.50 6.61
CA PHE A 146 -7.64 3.37 5.18
C PHE A 146 -7.37 4.67 4.43
N ASP A 147 -6.77 4.57 3.25
CA ASP A 147 -6.88 5.59 2.21
C ASP A 147 -8.13 5.33 1.38
N VAL A 148 -9.08 6.28 1.42
CA VAL A 148 -10.40 6.16 0.77
C VAL A 148 -10.27 6.06 -0.75
N GLY A 149 -9.27 6.72 -1.34
CA GLY A 149 -9.10 6.75 -2.80
C GLY A 149 -8.54 5.45 -3.38
N SER A 150 -7.66 4.78 -2.65
CA SER A 150 -6.98 3.56 -3.11
C SER A 150 -7.48 2.27 -2.45
N LYS A 151 -8.30 2.37 -1.40
CA LYS A 151 -8.75 1.26 -0.54
C LYS A 151 -7.60 0.50 0.15
N ILE A 152 -6.42 1.12 0.18
CA ILE A 152 -5.23 0.56 0.82
C ILE A 152 -5.24 0.95 2.29
N TYR A 153 -4.95 0.02 3.18
CA TYR A 153 -4.76 0.35 4.60
C TYR A 153 -3.30 0.72 4.87
N ILE A 154 -3.08 1.92 5.40
CA ILE A 154 -1.77 2.48 5.68
C ILE A 154 -1.20 1.89 6.97
N ALA A 155 -2.04 1.74 7.99
CA ALA A 155 -1.65 1.23 9.29
C ALA A 155 -2.80 0.39 9.87
N THR A 156 -2.41 -0.63 10.62
CA THR A 156 -3.30 -1.50 11.39
C THR A 156 -2.72 -1.62 12.80
N ASP A 157 -3.52 -2.12 13.72
CA ASP A 157 -3.06 -2.53 15.04
C ASP A 157 -2.22 -3.81 15.00
N SER A 158 -1.67 -4.20 16.15
CA SER A 158 -0.80 -5.38 16.27
C SER A 158 -1.51 -6.73 16.11
N SER A 159 -2.85 -6.78 16.13
CA SER A 159 -3.56 -8.05 15.93
C SER A 159 -3.43 -8.52 14.46
N PRO A 160 -3.44 -9.83 14.19
CA PRO A 160 -3.38 -10.31 12.81
C PRO A 160 -4.56 -9.77 12.00
N VAL A 161 -4.30 -9.44 10.73
CA VAL A 161 -5.34 -9.01 9.79
C VAL A 161 -5.98 -10.24 9.20
N ASP A 162 -7.29 -10.40 9.42
CA ASP A 162 -8.09 -11.38 8.73
C ASP A 162 -8.61 -10.81 7.41
N MET A 163 -8.55 -11.63 6.36
CA MET A 163 -8.94 -11.24 5.01
C MET A 163 -10.43 -10.87 4.95
N GLN A 164 -11.29 -11.63 5.63
CA GLN A 164 -12.74 -11.37 5.62
C GLN A 164 -13.09 -10.02 6.26
N THR A 165 -12.40 -9.68 7.35
CA THR A 165 -12.57 -8.39 8.02
C THR A 165 -12.14 -7.23 7.12
N TYR A 166 -11.07 -7.43 6.33
CA TYR A 166 -10.59 -6.46 5.36
C TYR A 166 -11.56 -6.25 4.19
N GLU A 167 -12.12 -7.33 3.65
CA GLU A 167 -13.15 -7.27 2.59
C GLU A 167 -14.36 -6.47 3.05
N LEU A 168 -14.86 -6.76 4.26
CA LEU A 168 -16.01 -6.06 4.83
C LEU A 168 -15.74 -4.55 5.05
N CYS A 169 -14.50 -4.16 5.37
CA CYS A 169 -14.13 -2.74 5.44
C CYS A 169 -14.18 -2.07 4.07
N CYS A 170 -13.70 -2.75 3.03
CA CYS A 170 -13.68 -2.21 1.67
C CYS A 170 -15.11 -1.98 1.18
N ASP A 171 -15.99 -2.97 1.38
CA ASP A 171 -17.39 -2.88 1.02
C ASP A 171 -18.11 -1.78 1.81
N MET A 172 -17.78 -1.61 3.11
CA MET A 172 -18.31 -0.51 3.91
C MET A 172 -17.91 0.85 3.36
N ILE A 173 -16.63 1.04 2.99
CA ILE A 173 -16.15 2.30 2.43
C ILE A 173 -16.89 2.58 1.11
N ASP A 174 -17.07 1.58 0.25
CA ASP A 174 -17.80 1.72 -1.00
C ASP A 174 -19.25 2.16 -0.76
N VAL A 175 -19.97 1.51 0.15
CA VAL A 175 -21.34 1.90 0.51
C VAL A 175 -21.40 3.34 1.04
N VAL A 176 -20.47 3.73 1.92
CA VAL A 176 -20.44 5.08 2.49
C VAL A 176 -20.16 6.11 1.41
N ILE A 177 -19.22 5.84 0.50
CA ILE A 177 -18.87 6.75 -0.58
C ILE A 177 -19.98 6.83 -1.61
N ASP A 178 -20.59 5.71 -2.01
CA ASP A 178 -21.68 5.70 -2.98
C ASP A 178 -22.91 6.47 -2.45
N ILE A 179 -23.29 6.26 -1.20
CA ILE A 179 -24.38 7.01 -0.55
C ILE A 179 -24.03 8.50 -0.44
N SER A 180 -22.78 8.82 -0.06
CA SER A 180 -22.32 10.21 0.03
C SER A 180 -22.24 10.88 -1.33
N CYS A 181 -21.95 10.16 -2.41
CA CYS A 181 -21.98 10.70 -3.77
C CYS A 181 -23.41 11.01 -4.23
N ILE A 182 -24.39 10.21 -3.81
CA ILE A 182 -25.80 10.41 -4.16
C ILE A 182 -26.41 11.58 -3.35
N TYR A 183 -26.19 11.61 -2.04
CA TYR A 183 -26.90 12.53 -1.12
C TYR A 183 -26.02 13.64 -0.54
N GLY A 184 -24.70 13.52 -0.59
CA GLY A 184 -23.75 14.45 0.02
C GLY A 184 -23.38 15.65 -0.86
N MET A 185 -24.05 15.84 -2.00
CA MET A 185 -23.86 17.03 -2.83
C MET A 185 -24.66 18.20 -2.25
N PRO A 186 -24.01 19.25 -1.69
CA PRO A 186 -24.71 20.52 -1.52
C PRO A 186 -25.05 21.04 -2.93
N ASN A 187 -26.26 21.58 -3.10
CA ASN A 187 -26.80 22.14 -4.35
C ASN A 187 -26.04 23.39 -4.87
N THR A 188 -24.75 23.52 -4.57
CA THR A 188 -23.90 24.64 -4.99
C THR A 188 -22.52 24.11 -5.28
N GLU A 189 -22.26 23.92 -6.58
CA GLU A 189 -20.96 23.97 -7.25
C GLU A 189 -19.74 23.38 -6.50
N ALA A 190 -19.37 22.15 -6.87
CA ALA A 190 -18.05 21.55 -6.65
C ALA A 190 -17.59 21.33 -5.20
N GLY A 191 -18.50 20.93 -4.29
CA GLY A 191 -18.12 20.31 -3.02
C GLY A 191 -17.62 18.88 -3.22
N LEU A 192 -16.40 18.57 -2.76
CA LEU A 192 -15.88 17.20 -2.69
C LEU A 192 -16.85 16.33 -1.85
N PRO A 193 -17.08 15.05 -2.18
CA PRO A 193 -18.01 14.15 -1.45
C PRO A 193 -17.59 13.81 0.00
N HIS A 194 -16.59 14.50 0.57
CA HIS A 194 -15.99 14.20 1.86
C HIS A 194 -15.96 15.47 2.71
N ASP A 195 -16.92 15.56 3.64
CA ASP A 195 -16.97 16.63 4.63
C ASP A 195 -16.28 16.19 5.93
N LYS A 196 -15.69 17.13 6.69
CA LYS A 196 -14.81 16.88 7.85
C LYS A 196 -15.43 16.05 8.98
N ASP A 197 -16.76 15.90 8.93
CA ASP A 197 -17.59 15.17 9.89
C ASP A 197 -18.17 13.87 9.30
N SER A 198 -17.60 13.36 8.21
CA SER A 198 -18.00 12.08 7.60
C SER A 198 -17.84 10.94 8.61
N MET A 199 -18.98 10.39 9.03
CA MET A 199 -19.06 9.25 9.93
C MET A 199 -20.12 8.27 9.44
N ALA A 200 -19.86 6.98 9.60
CA ALA A 200 -20.82 5.93 9.32
C ALA A 200 -20.78 4.85 10.40
N ILE A 201 -21.96 4.34 10.75
CA ILE A 201 -22.14 3.32 11.77
C ILE A 201 -23.00 2.23 11.15
N ILE A 202 -22.48 1.01 11.07
CA ILE A 202 -23.20 -0.15 10.58
C ILE A 202 -23.28 -1.18 11.70
N HIS A 203 -24.51 -1.53 12.08
CA HIS A 203 -24.77 -2.56 13.08
C HIS A 203 -25.01 -3.90 12.37
N LEU A 204 -24.20 -4.90 12.68
CA LEU A 204 -24.40 -6.27 12.22
C LEU A 204 -25.31 -7.05 13.17
N ASN A 205 -25.85 -8.17 12.68
CA ASN A 205 -26.76 -9.03 13.44
C ASN A 205 -26.07 -9.77 14.62
N ASN A 206 -24.76 -9.95 14.55
CA ASN A 206 -23.93 -10.71 15.49
C ASN A 206 -23.33 -9.82 16.61
N THR A 207 -24.07 -8.81 17.05
CA THR A 207 -23.66 -7.79 18.06
C THR A 207 -22.39 -6.99 17.73
N THR A 208 -21.85 -7.12 16.52
CA THR A 208 -20.71 -6.33 16.03
C THR A 208 -21.20 -5.01 15.43
N VAL A 209 -20.44 -3.96 15.65
CA VAL A 209 -20.67 -2.63 15.08
C VAL A 209 -19.40 -2.22 14.33
N ILE A 210 -19.59 -1.82 13.08
CA ILE A 210 -18.52 -1.24 12.28
C ILE A 210 -18.68 0.27 12.31
N TYR A 211 -17.62 0.95 12.70
CA TYR A 211 -17.58 2.39 12.90
C TYR A 211 -16.53 3.00 11.99
N LEU A 212 -16.97 3.85 11.06
CA LEU A 212 -16.11 4.59 10.15
C LEU A 212 -16.13 6.07 10.53
N LYS A 213 -14.94 6.68 10.58
CA LYS A 213 -14.80 8.12 10.80
C LYS A 213 -13.61 8.71 10.06
N GLU A 214 -13.80 9.89 9.48
CA GLU A 214 -12.72 10.58 8.78
C GLU A 214 -11.63 11.10 9.73
N VAL A 215 -10.37 10.79 9.39
CA VAL A 215 -9.17 11.34 10.03
C VAL A 215 -8.64 12.55 9.24
N THR A 216 -8.47 12.40 7.92
CA THR A 216 -8.04 13.47 7.00
C THR A 216 -8.76 13.33 5.66
N LYS A 217 -8.61 14.31 4.76
CA LYS A 217 -9.25 14.32 3.44
C LYS A 217 -9.08 13.04 2.61
N PHE A 218 -8.00 12.30 2.84
CA PHE A 218 -7.70 11.04 2.14
C PHE A 218 -7.79 9.83 3.07
N LEU A 219 -7.76 10.03 4.39
CA LEU A 219 -7.67 8.94 5.36
C LEU A 219 -8.94 8.81 6.20
N ALA A 220 -9.52 7.62 6.17
CA ALA A 220 -10.62 7.22 7.03
C ALA A 220 -10.15 6.13 8.00
N MET A 221 -10.66 6.16 9.22
CA MET A 221 -10.46 5.08 10.18
C MET A 221 -11.71 4.21 10.20
N VAL A 222 -11.53 2.89 10.12
CA VAL A 222 -12.60 1.89 10.25
C VAL A 222 -12.31 1.03 11.47
N CYS A 223 -13.29 0.89 12.36
CA CYS A 223 -13.16 0.15 13.61
C CYS A 223 -14.26 -0.91 13.74
N PHE A 224 -13.88 -2.06 14.30
CA PHE A 224 -14.79 -3.11 14.73
C PHE A 224 -14.88 -3.11 16.24
N LEU A 225 -16.10 -3.08 16.73
CA LEU A 225 -16.38 -3.01 18.15
C LEU A 225 -17.65 -3.79 18.47
N ARG A 226 -17.76 -4.25 19.71
CA ARG A 226 -19.01 -4.85 20.19
C ARG A 226 -20.04 -3.78 20.51
N LYS A 227 -21.31 -4.13 20.36
CA LYS A 227 -22.45 -3.28 20.70
C LYS A 227 -22.40 -2.79 22.16
N GLU A 228 -21.92 -3.61 23.07
CA GLU A 228 -21.72 -3.26 24.49
C GLU A 228 -20.66 -2.16 24.66
N SER A 229 -19.51 -2.30 24.00
CA SER A 229 -18.46 -1.27 24.00
C SER A 229 -18.95 0.04 23.37
N PHE A 230 -19.81 -0.04 22.35
CA PHE A 230 -20.37 1.13 21.67
C PHE A 230 -21.27 1.98 22.56
N ALA A 231 -21.84 1.44 23.65
CA ALA A 231 -22.68 2.19 24.56
C ALA A 231 -21.95 3.42 25.14
N ARG A 232 -20.61 3.37 25.21
CA ARG A 232 -19.74 4.48 25.66
C ARG A 232 -19.24 5.33 24.48
N LYS A 233 -20.09 5.60 23.49
CA LYS A 233 -19.75 6.37 22.28
C LYS A 233 -19.02 7.68 22.57
N GLY A 234 -19.44 8.44 23.60
CA GLY A 234 -18.81 9.72 23.94
C GLY A 234 -17.33 9.62 24.29
N LEU A 235 -16.91 8.54 24.96
CA LEU A 235 -15.49 8.29 25.26
C LEU A 235 -14.71 7.94 24.00
N ILE A 236 -15.31 7.14 23.11
CA ILE A 236 -14.71 6.76 21.83
C ILE A 236 -14.50 8.01 20.95
N ASP A 237 -15.50 8.89 20.88
CA ASP A 237 -15.41 10.13 20.12
C ASP A 237 -14.32 11.08 20.67
N TYR A 238 -14.19 11.19 22.00
CA TYR A 238 -13.13 11.97 22.63
C TYR A 238 -11.75 11.38 22.36
N ASN A 239 -11.58 10.07 22.54
CA ASN A 239 -10.32 9.37 22.27
C ASN A 239 -9.95 9.50 20.78
N PHE A 240 -10.94 9.43 19.89
CA PHE A 240 -10.73 9.61 18.45
C PHE A 240 -10.27 11.03 18.13
N HIS A 241 -10.80 12.06 18.79
CA HIS A 241 -10.32 13.43 18.61
C HIS A 241 -8.86 13.60 19.00
N CYS A 242 -8.46 13.03 20.14
CA CYS A 242 -7.06 13.00 20.57
C CYS A 242 -6.17 12.26 19.54
N PHE A 243 -6.65 11.12 19.03
CA PHE A 243 -5.97 10.35 18.00
C PHE A 243 -5.82 11.11 16.67
N LYS A 244 -6.90 11.78 16.21
CA LYS A 244 -6.90 12.61 14.99
C LYS A 244 -5.87 13.74 15.08
N LYS A 245 -5.78 14.40 16.24
CA LYS A 245 -4.73 15.41 16.50
C LYS A 245 -3.33 14.82 16.46
N ALA A 246 -3.10 13.69 17.14
CA ALA A 246 -1.80 13.02 17.14
C ALA A 246 -1.35 12.62 15.73
N ILE A 247 -2.27 12.12 14.89
CA ILE A 247 -1.97 11.80 13.49
C ILE A 247 -1.57 13.04 12.69
N GLN A 248 -2.29 14.15 12.85
CA GLN A 248 -1.98 15.41 12.17
C GLN A 248 -0.56 15.89 12.54
N GLU A 249 -0.20 15.84 13.83
CA GLU A 249 1.14 16.20 14.30
C GLU A 249 2.23 15.30 13.69
N VAL A 250 2.01 13.98 13.62
CA VAL A 250 2.95 13.04 13.01
C VAL A 250 3.18 13.34 11.52
N PHE A 251 2.13 13.68 10.78
CA PHE A 251 2.26 14.06 9.37
C PHE A 251 2.95 15.42 9.19
N ASP A 252 2.68 16.40 10.06
CA ASP A 252 3.32 17.72 10.01
C ASP A 252 4.81 17.65 10.33
N VAL A 253 5.20 16.82 11.29
CA VAL A 253 6.62 16.57 11.61
C VAL A 253 7.33 15.98 10.39
N ARG A 254 6.70 15.07 9.64
CA ARG A 254 7.28 14.53 8.41
C ARG A 254 7.54 15.62 7.37
N VAL A 255 6.59 16.53 7.14
CA VAL A 255 6.75 17.64 6.20
C VAL A 255 7.91 18.54 6.64
N LYS A 256 7.99 18.87 7.93
CA LYS A 256 9.08 19.69 8.50
C LYS A 256 10.44 19.00 8.43
N VAL A 257 10.52 17.69 8.71
CA VAL A 257 11.76 16.91 8.63
C VAL A 257 12.21 16.76 7.17
N GLN A 258 11.30 16.54 6.23
CA GLN A 258 11.62 16.47 4.80
C GLN A 258 12.07 17.85 4.26
N GLN A 259 11.40 18.94 4.65
CA GLN A 259 11.82 20.30 4.30
C GLN A 259 13.19 20.63 4.91
N SER A 260 13.42 20.28 6.17
CA SER A 260 14.71 20.47 6.85
C SER A 260 15.82 19.66 6.17
N ARG A 261 15.55 18.42 5.74
CA ARG A 261 16.50 17.61 4.95
C ARG A 261 16.78 18.23 3.58
N LYS A 262 15.78 18.78 2.89
CA LYS A 262 15.97 19.49 1.61
C LYS A 262 16.81 20.76 1.79
N LEU A 263 16.55 21.54 2.85
CA LEU A 263 17.34 22.72 3.21
C LEU A 263 18.77 22.36 3.60
N LEU A 264 18.98 21.26 4.32
CA LEU A 264 20.32 20.76 4.65
C LEU A 264 21.08 20.30 3.40
N ASN A 265 20.41 19.58 2.50
CA ASN A 265 21.00 19.15 1.23
C ASN A 265 21.36 20.33 0.33
N GLN A 266 20.50 21.36 0.26
CA GLN A 266 20.83 22.61 -0.44
C GLN A 266 22.06 23.28 0.18
N ARG A 267 22.13 23.43 1.51
CA ARG A 267 23.32 24.00 2.19
C ARG A 267 24.59 23.18 1.96
N ARG A 268 24.48 21.85 1.85
CA ARG A 268 25.60 20.97 1.52
C ARG A 268 26.09 21.19 0.07
N TRP A 269 25.18 21.36 -0.88
CA TRP A 269 25.50 21.69 -2.27
C TRP A 269 26.09 23.10 -2.42
N SER A 270 25.61 24.08 -1.64
CA SER A 270 26.19 25.42 -1.58
C SER A 270 27.62 25.42 -1.03
N LYS A 271 27.90 24.60 -0.01
CA LYS A 271 29.27 24.47 0.53
C LYS A 271 30.22 23.75 -0.44
N LEU A 272 29.76 22.72 -1.15
CA LEU A 272 30.56 22.01 -2.15
C LEU A 272 30.93 22.89 -3.36
N THR A 273 30.02 23.78 -3.79
CA THR A 273 30.27 24.74 -4.88
C THR A 273 31.21 25.88 -4.46
N LEU A 274 31.17 26.29 -3.19
CA LEU A 274 32.14 27.24 -2.61
C LEU A 274 33.55 26.63 -2.44
N THR A 275 33.65 25.34 -2.11
CA THR A 275 34.96 24.66 -1.97
C THR A 275 35.61 24.33 -3.32
N SER A 276 34.83 24.12 -4.38
CA SER A 276 35.38 23.91 -5.74
C SER A 276 35.85 25.20 -6.42
N GLY A 277 35.54 26.37 -5.85
CA GLY A 277 35.93 27.67 -6.40
C GLY A 277 37.30 28.20 -5.93
N VAL A 278 37.99 27.53 -5.00
CA VAL A 278 39.22 28.06 -4.36
C VAL A 278 40.53 27.47 -4.94
N CYS A 279 40.49 26.50 -5.86
CA CYS A 279 41.71 25.93 -6.48
C CYS A 279 42.06 26.46 -7.89
N SER A 280 41.62 27.65 -8.27
CA SER A 280 42.03 28.25 -9.55
C SER A 280 42.40 29.72 -9.42
N SER A 281 43.50 30.01 -8.72
CA SER A 281 44.33 31.21 -8.96
C SER A 281 45.52 31.25 -7.99
N THR A 282 46.66 30.74 -8.43
CA THR A 282 47.96 31.40 -8.23
C THR A 282 48.89 30.93 -9.33
N HIS A 283 49.39 31.90 -10.08
CA HIS A 283 50.53 31.84 -11.00
C HIS A 283 51.79 31.28 -10.34
#